data_AF-A0A7C2DMF2-F1
#
_entry.id   AF-A0A7C2DMF2-F1
#
_cell.length_a   1.000
_cell.length_b   1.000
_cell.length_c   1.000
_cell.angle_alpha   90.00
_cell.angle_beta   90.00
_cell.angle_gamma   90.00
#
_symmetry.space_group_name_H-M   'P 1'
#
loop_
_entity.id
_entity.type
_entity.pdbx_description
1 polymer ?
#
loop_
_entity_poly.entity_id
_entity_poly.type
_entity_poly.pdbx_seq_one_letter_code
_entity_poly.pdbx_strand_id
1 'polypeptide(L)' 'IDGRWWTPPLEAGLLPGVFRGRLLRAGRLRERPIRAEELRDAEAIALLNSVRLWRPAVLLP' A
#
# COMPACT_ATOMS: atom_id res chain seq x y z
N ILE A 1 -7.81 -5.62 -3.30
CA ILE A 1 -7.83 -6.06 -4.71
C ILE A 1 -7.56 -7.55 -4.68
N ASP A 2 -8.61 -8.33 -4.96
CA ASP A 2 -8.63 -9.79 -4.89
C ASP A 2 -8.20 -10.32 -3.52
N GLY A 3 -8.65 -9.67 -2.45
CA GLY A 3 -8.31 -10.04 -1.08
C GLY A 3 -6.83 -9.87 -0.71
N ARG A 4 -6.04 -9.17 -1.54
CA ARG A 4 -4.62 -8.88 -1.29
C ARG A 4 -4.33 -7.40 -1.16
N TRP A 5 -3.33 -7.11 -0.33
CA TRP A 5 -2.75 -5.77 -0.16
C TRP A 5 -1.56 -5.58 -1.09
N TRP A 6 -1.61 -4.49 -1.84
CA TRP A 6 -0.58 -4.09 -2.78
C TRP A 6 0.05 -2.76 -2.36
N THR A 7 1.33 -2.59 -2.63
CA THR A 7 2.05 -1.32 -2.52
C THR A 7 2.84 -1.08 -3.81
N PRO A 8 2.96 0.17 -4.29
CA PRO A 8 3.80 0.45 -5.44
C PRO A 8 5.27 0.06 -5.15
N PRO A 9 6.04 -0.35 -6.16
CA PRO A 9 7.43 -0.74 -5.98
C PRO A 9 8.33 0.51 -5.86
N LEU A 10 9.61 0.35 -5.51
CA LEU A 10 10.49 1.50 -5.25
C LEU A 10 10.74 2.37 -6.50
N GLU A 11 10.68 1.77 -7.68
CA GLU A 11 10.85 2.43 -8.98
C GLU A 11 9.76 3.47 -9.25
N ALA A 12 8.66 3.45 -8.48
CA ALA A 12 7.63 4.50 -8.50
C ALA A 12 8.07 5.80 -7.79
N GLY A 13 9.31 5.91 -7.30
CA GLY A 13 9.87 7.14 -6.73
C GLY A 13 9.46 7.40 -5.28
N LEU A 14 9.30 6.34 -4.48
CA LEU A 14 8.85 6.42 -3.08
C LEU A 14 9.93 6.00 -2.07
N LEU A 15 9.75 6.40 -0.81
CA LEU A 15 10.66 6.03 0.28
C LEU A 15 10.48 4.54 0.68
N PRO A 16 11.57 3.81 0.97
CA PRO A 16 11.52 2.43 1.47
C PRO A 16 11.12 2.39 2.96
N GLY A 17 9.88 2.78 3.28
CA GLY A 17 9.40 2.92 4.66
C GLY A 17 9.60 1.65 5.51
N VAL A 18 10.09 1.82 6.75
CA VAL A 18 10.46 0.68 7.63
C VAL A 18 9.27 -0.26 7.90
N PHE A 19 8.09 0.28 8.22
CA PHE A 19 6.90 -0.55 8.43
C PHE A 19 6.45 -1.28 7.15
N ARG A 20 6.51 -0.63 5.98
CA ARG A 20 6.29 -1.26 4.67
C ARG A 20 7.24 -2.44 4.46
N GLY A 21 8.55 -2.25 4.67
CA GLY A 21 9.55 -3.29 4.52
C GLY A 21 9.32 -4.50 5.46
N ARG A 22 8.85 -4.26 6.69
CA ARG A 22 8.46 -5.34 7.62
C ARG A 22 7.28 -6.14 7.08
N LEU A 23 6.26 -5.47 6.53
CA LEU A 23 5.07 -6.15 5.99
C LEU A 23 5.36 -6.93 4.72
N LEU A 24 6.25 -6.42 3.86
CA LEU A 24 6.73 -7.14 2.67
C LEU A 24 7.46 -8.43 3.06
N ARG A 25 8.41 -8.36 3.99
CA ARG A 25 9.11 -9.55 4.50
C ARG A 25 8.17 -10.57 5.16
N ALA A 26 7.11 -10.11 5.81
CA ALA A 26 6.10 -10.97 6.40
C ALA A 26 5.08 -11.53 5.39
N GLY A 27 5.18 -11.18 4.10
CA GLY A 27 4.23 -11.62 3.06
C GLY A 27 2.83 -11.01 3.18
N ARG A 28 2.62 -10.05 4.08
CA ARG A 28 1.33 -9.38 4.32
C ARG A 28 1.03 -8.28 3.30
N LEU A 29 2.07 -7.80 2.63
CA LEU A 29 2.03 -6.79 1.58
C LEU A 29 2.80 -7.33 0.38
N ARG A 30 2.40 -6.96 -0.83
CA ARG A 30 3.09 -7.35 -2.07
C ARG A 30 3.33 -6.14 -2.95
N GLU A 31 4.44 -6.16 -3.68
CA GLU A 31 4.80 -5.09 -4.61
C GLU A 31 4.21 -5.35 -6.00
N ARG A 32 3.58 -4.30 -6.56
CA ARG A 32 3.28 -4.18 -7.99
C ARG A 32 2.99 -2.73 -8.36
N PRO A 33 3.13 -2.32 -9.62
CA PRO A 33 2.57 -1.05 -10.08
C PRO A 33 1.05 -1.00 -9.81
N ILE A 34 0.58 0.14 -9.29
CA ILE A 34 -0.84 0.40 -9.02
C ILE A 34 -1.19 1.70 -9.74
N ARG A 35 -2.16 1.65 -10.63
CA ARG A 35 -2.68 2.83 -11.32
C ARG A 35 -3.63 3.59 -10.42
N ALA A 36 -3.71 4.91 -10.58
CA ALA A 36 -4.63 5.74 -9.79
C ALA A 36 -6.10 5.32 -9.98
N GLU A 37 -6.45 4.87 -11.18
CA GLU A 37 -7.79 4.36 -11.50
C GLU A 37 -8.17 3.15 -10.64
N GLU A 38 -7.24 2.24 -10.37
CA GLU A 38 -7.48 1.04 -9.57
C GLU A 38 -7.81 1.35 -8.10
N LEU A 39 -7.45 2.54 -7.62
CA LEU A 39 -7.79 2.95 -6.26
C LEU A 39 -9.30 3.20 -6.10
N ARG A 40 -10.01 3.55 -7.18
CA ARG A 40 -11.46 3.77 -7.14
C ARG A 40 -12.24 2.48 -6.89
N ASP A 41 -11.74 1.38 -7.45
CA ASP A 41 -12.38 0.06 -7.38
C ASP A 41 -11.78 -0.83 -6.27
N ALA A 42 -10.83 -0.31 -5.48
CA ALA A 42 -10.20 -1.06 -4.41
C ALA A 42 -11.17 -1.31 -3.26
N GLU A 43 -11.25 -2.57 -2.81
CA GLU A 43 -12.04 -2.98 -1.63
C GLU A 43 -11.69 -2.19 -0.36
N ALA A 44 -10.42 -1.77 -0.22
CA ALA A 44 -9.95 -0.95 0.89
C ALA A 44 -8.63 -0.24 0.53
N ILE A 45 -8.42 0.93 1.12
CA ILE A 45 -7.18 1.71 1.00
C ILE A 45 -6.60 1.93 2.41
N ALA A 46 -5.27 1.94 2.52
CA ALA A 46 -4.59 2.22 3.78
C ALA A 46 -3.34 3.08 3.57
N LEU A 47 -3.07 3.96 4.53
CA LEU A 47 -1.81 4.67 4.66
C LEU A 47 -0.91 3.96 5.68
N LEU A 48 0.37 3.85 5.34
CA LEU A 48 1.37 3.16 6.16
C LEU A 48 2.51 4.11 6.53
N ASN A 49 2.85 4.16 7.82
CA ASN A 49 4.14 4.70 8.28
C ASN A 49 4.56 4.04 9.61
N SER A 50 5.77 4.25 10.08
CA SER A 50 6.26 3.58 11.29
C SER A 50 5.75 4.17 12.61
N VAL A 51 5.21 5.39 12.59
CA VAL A 51 4.71 6.08 13.79
C VAL A 51 3.26 5.71 14.08
N ARG A 52 2.42 5.71 13.04
CA ARG A 52 0.97 5.46 13.10
C ARG A 52 0.59 4.09 12.54
N LEU A 53 1.56 3.31 12.09
CA LEU A 53 1.39 1.95 11.56
C LEU A 53 0.39 1.92 10.40
N TRP A 54 -0.70 1.17 10.57
CA TRP A 54 -1.71 0.92 9.56
C TRP A 54 -2.94 1.78 9.80
N ARG A 55 -3.27 2.65 8.85
CA ARG A 55 -4.43 3.53 8.95
C ARG A 55 -5.35 3.33 7.75
N PRO A 56 -6.62 2.91 7.95
CA PRO A 56 -7.62 2.93 6.89
C PRO A 56 -7.74 4.33 6.28
N ALA A 57 -7.97 4.40 4.98
CA ALA A 57 -8.15 5.63 4.24
C ALA A 57 -9.25 5.47 3.20
N VAL A 58 -9.79 6.59 2.75
CA VAL A 58 -10.76 6.68 1.66
C VAL A 58 -10.19 7.58 0.57
N LEU A 59 -10.47 7.25 -0.69
CA LEU A 59 -10.16 8.12 -1.81
C LEU A 59 -11.25 9.19 -1.92
N LEU A 60 -10.84 10.46 -1.94
CA LEU A 60 -11.76 11.57 -2.16
C LEU A 60 -11.92 11.83 -3.67
N PRO A 61 -13.03 12.46 -4.09
CA PRO A 61 -13.28 12.83 -5.48
C PRO A 61 -12.21 13.73 -6.09
#